data_AF-V4PF27-F1
#
_entry.id   AF-V4PF27-F1
#
_cell.length_a   1.000
_cell.length_b   1.000
_cell.length_c   1.000
_cell.angle_alpha   90.00
_cell.angle_beta   90.00
_cell.angle_gamma   90.00
#
_symmetry.space_group_name_H-M   'P 1'
#
loop_
_entity.id
_entity.type
_entity.pdbx_description
1 polymer ?
#
loop_
_entity_poly.entity_id
_entity_poly.type
_entity_poly.pdbx_seq_one_letter_code
_entity_poly.pdbx_strand_id
1 'polypeptide(L)'
;MSDVKNIGNISLPETPEGRQVEYVLDGQQRLTSLFAAYMGAKIRRGGDANETDYREIYVSLTPNPGDEDQLVTVCRNNDSTSASHLMPLTDVLSLTRSSGTALQKQFGYTNAQLDLADIYRQAFTTYEFSTVTLTREDIDSAIEVFTRINTGGSILTLFEIMVAKTYDEEQKFDMQVKWASVETTLSKVGYDGIPQSLILSLLSLILSPTKECKRKTILDLEKQRIIDTWPLAVESIKSAVDYFRTTFNIPVSALLPYDVMIVPFAYWFYKKKHAPTNRAKVRMQELFWRSALSMRYSSGSESKLAADIKNVENIIDGKKSSSTDLSDDFLYIDNAESLINTNFSTGNALCKAILCLLAYQEPRNFDDNGKVLLDNSYLKIASSKNFHHFFPKAHLAKQGIDNANSIVNITLIGADLNKRKISARPPKDYISEFEVANQNIKKSLATHFIDRDKMGIDEDDYNKFLKSRAKKLWAQIEERIYPE
;
A
#
# COMPACT_ATOMS: atom_id res chain seq x y z
N MET A 1 -10.57 -15.23 -0.50
CA MET A 1 -11.83 -15.99 -0.42
C MET A 1 -11.59 -17.33 -1.06
N SER A 2 -12.13 -18.36 -0.44
CA SER A 2 -11.99 -19.80 -0.67
C SER A 2 -11.95 -20.26 -2.13
N ASP A 3 -11.17 -21.31 -2.38
CA ASP A 3 -11.33 -22.32 -3.43
C ASP A 3 -12.80 -22.71 -3.60
N VAL A 4 -13.53 -22.08 -4.52
CA VAL A 4 -14.86 -22.56 -4.87
C VAL A 4 -14.90 -22.87 -6.36
N LYS A 5 -14.48 -24.10 -6.70
CA LYS A 5 -14.87 -24.77 -7.96
C LYS A 5 -16.39 -24.76 -8.15
N ASN A 6 -17.15 -24.66 -7.05
CA ASN A 6 -18.61 -24.63 -7.05
C ASN A 6 -19.16 -23.19 -7.09
N ILE A 7 -20.36 -23.02 -7.62
CA ILE A 7 -21.03 -21.71 -7.70
C ILE A 7 -22.20 -21.73 -6.72
N GLY A 8 -21.95 -21.24 -5.50
CA GLY A 8 -22.95 -21.28 -4.42
C GLY A 8 -23.38 -22.70 -4.08
N ASN A 9 -24.67 -22.98 -4.22
CA ASN A 9 -25.25 -24.31 -4.03
C ASN A 9 -25.08 -25.26 -5.24
N ILE A 10 -24.41 -24.84 -6.32
CA ILE A 10 -24.23 -25.65 -7.53
C ILE A 10 -22.83 -26.27 -7.54
N SER A 11 -22.78 -27.59 -7.49
CA SER A 11 -21.53 -28.35 -7.68
C SER A 11 -21.18 -28.44 -9.16
N LEU A 12 -20.02 -27.91 -9.56
CA LEU A 12 -19.55 -28.05 -10.94
C LEU A 12 -18.96 -29.45 -11.17
N PRO A 13 -19.17 -30.04 -12.36
CA PRO A 13 -18.64 -31.36 -12.67
C PRO A 13 -17.11 -31.37 -12.65
N GLU A 14 -16.54 -32.56 -12.46
CA GLU A 14 -15.11 -32.73 -12.59
C GLU A 14 -14.67 -32.58 -14.06
N THR A 15 -13.46 -32.07 -14.24
CA THR A 15 -12.85 -31.97 -15.57
C THR A 15 -12.72 -33.37 -16.17
N PRO A 16 -13.34 -33.67 -17.31
CA PRO A 16 -13.23 -34.97 -17.96
C PRO A 16 -11.78 -35.28 -18.35
N GLU A 17 -11.31 -36.51 -18.11
CA GLU A 17 -9.96 -36.94 -18.51
C GLU A 17 -9.76 -36.79 -20.03
N GLY A 18 -8.58 -36.29 -20.43
CA GLY A 18 -8.18 -36.16 -21.83
C GLY A 18 -8.78 -34.96 -22.58
N ARG A 19 -9.52 -34.06 -21.92
CA ARG A 19 -9.96 -32.78 -22.51
C ARG A 19 -9.02 -31.64 -22.18
N GLN A 20 -8.80 -30.75 -23.16
CA GLN A 20 -8.17 -29.45 -22.91
C GLN A 20 -9.11 -28.57 -22.08
N VAL A 21 -8.56 -27.93 -21.06
CA VAL A 21 -9.26 -26.98 -20.19
C VAL A 21 -8.91 -25.58 -20.64
N GLU A 22 -9.92 -24.78 -20.94
CA GLU A 22 -9.77 -23.36 -21.18
C GLU A 22 -10.08 -22.60 -19.89
N TYR A 23 -9.21 -21.66 -19.51
CA TYR A 23 -9.40 -20.82 -18.34
C TYR A 23 -9.90 -19.45 -18.76
N VAL A 24 -10.95 -18.98 -18.08
CA VAL A 24 -11.49 -17.63 -18.29
C VAL A 24 -10.61 -16.64 -17.52
N LEU A 25 -9.82 -15.87 -18.26
CA LEU A 25 -8.90 -14.86 -17.70
C LEU A 25 -9.61 -13.55 -17.34
N ASP A 26 -10.50 -13.05 -18.21
CA ASP A 26 -11.36 -11.88 -17.94
C ASP A 26 -12.84 -12.26 -17.96
N GLY A 27 -13.65 -11.51 -17.23
CA GLY A 27 -15.10 -11.70 -17.25
C GLY A 27 -15.57 -12.89 -16.42
N GLN A 28 -14.69 -13.58 -15.67
CA GLN A 28 -15.06 -14.69 -14.79
C GLN A 28 -16.21 -14.29 -13.84
N GLN A 29 -16.15 -13.10 -13.22
CA GLN A 29 -17.21 -12.64 -12.32
C GLN A 29 -18.54 -12.39 -13.05
N ARG A 30 -18.49 -11.83 -14.27
CA ARG A 30 -19.69 -11.60 -15.10
C ARG A 30 -20.30 -12.92 -15.57
N LEU A 31 -19.47 -13.83 -16.07
CA LEU A 31 -19.86 -15.15 -16.53
C LEU A 31 -20.46 -15.97 -15.37
N THR A 32 -19.80 -15.95 -14.21
CA THR A 32 -20.28 -16.62 -12.99
C THR A 32 -21.62 -16.05 -12.55
N SER A 33 -21.78 -14.72 -12.59
CA SER A 33 -23.05 -14.06 -12.21
C SER A 33 -24.18 -14.40 -13.19
N LEU A 34 -23.89 -14.43 -14.49
CA LEU A 34 -24.86 -14.81 -15.51
C LEU A 34 -25.26 -16.28 -15.39
N PHE A 35 -24.29 -17.17 -15.18
CA PHE A 35 -24.54 -18.59 -14.93
C PHE A 35 -25.38 -18.82 -13.66
N ALA A 36 -25.05 -18.10 -12.58
CA ALA A 36 -25.81 -18.14 -11.33
C ALA A 36 -27.25 -17.66 -11.52
N ALA A 37 -27.46 -16.59 -12.31
CA ALA A 37 -28.79 -16.11 -12.68
C ALA A 37 -29.56 -17.12 -13.53
N TYR A 38 -28.91 -17.75 -14.52
CA TYR A 38 -29.52 -18.77 -15.38
C TYR A 38 -29.97 -20.00 -14.57
N MET A 39 -29.14 -20.47 -13.64
CA MET A 39 -29.43 -21.65 -12.82
C MET A 39 -30.29 -21.34 -11.58
N GLY A 40 -30.54 -20.06 -11.28
CA GLY A 40 -31.21 -19.64 -10.05
C GLY A 40 -30.46 -20.09 -8.79
N ALA A 41 -29.14 -19.85 -8.77
CA ALA A 41 -28.23 -20.26 -7.71
C ALA A 41 -28.39 -19.42 -6.42
N LYS A 42 -28.06 -20.03 -5.29
CA LYS A 42 -27.94 -19.37 -3.99
C LYS A 42 -26.48 -19.27 -3.61
N ILE A 43 -25.97 -18.05 -3.48
CA ILE A 43 -24.54 -17.79 -3.26
C ILE A 43 -24.35 -17.06 -1.93
N ARG A 44 -23.57 -17.68 -1.03
CA ARG A 44 -23.10 -17.05 0.20
C ARG A 44 -21.71 -16.44 -0.01
N ARG A 45 -21.57 -15.13 0.21
CA ARG A 45 -20.25 -14.48 0.16
C ARG A 45 -19.51 -14.75 1.47
N GLY A 46 -18.22 -15.10 1.40
CA GLY A 46 -17.42 -15.41 2.57
C GLY A 46 -17.35 -14.24 3.55
N GLY A 47 -17.91 -14.42 4.76
CA GLY A 47 -17.97 -13.40 5.80
C GLY A 47 -19.32 -12.68 5.93
N ASP A 48 -20.25 -12.90 5.01
CA ASP A 48 -21.59 -12.31 5.06
C ASP A 48 -22.60 -13.29 5.69
N ALA A 49 -23.47 -12.79 6.56
CA ALA A 49 -24.51 -13.60 7.20
C ALA A 49 -25.61 -13.99 6.19
N ASN A 50 -25.82 -13.16 5.17
CA ASN A 50 -26.91 -13.26 4.21
C ASN A 50 -26.50 -14.06 2.97
N GLU A 51 -27.42 -14.93 2.53
CA GLU A 51 -27.33 -15.68 1.28
C GLU A 51 -28.03 -14.89 0.17
N THR A 52 -27.36 -14.69 -0.98
CA THR A 52 -27.98 -14.03 -2.13
C THR A 52 -28.68 -15.08 -2.99
N ASP A 53 -29.99 -14.98 -3.14
CA ASP A 53 -30.79 -15.82 -4.03
C ASP A 53 -30.91 -15.15 -5.40
N TYR A 54 -30.29 -15.72 -6.43
CA TYR A 54 -30.34 -15.18 -7.79
C TYR A 54 -31.71 -15.32 -8.45
N ARG A 55 -32.65 -16.07 -7.85
CA ARG A 55 -34.05 -16.12 -8.29
C ARG A 55 -34.82 -14.84 -7.98
N GLU A 56 -34.27 -13.98 -7.11
CA GLU A 56 -34.85 -12.67 -6.78
C GLU A 56 -34.55 -11.59 -7.83
N ILE A 57 -33.91 -11.97 -8.94
CA ILE A 57 -33.69 -11.09 -10.10
C ILE A 57 -34.92 -11.18 -11.00
N TYR A 58 -35.63 -10.07 -11.17
CA TYR A 58 -36.83 -9.96 -11.98
C TYR A 58 -36.60 -9.05 -13.18
N VAL A 59 -37.31 -9.34 -14.27
CA VAL A 59 -37.36 -8.53 -15.48
C VAL A 59 -38.75 -7.90 -15.58
N SER A 60 -38.79 -6.61 -15.91
CA SER A 60 -40.03 -5.90 -16.19
C SER A 60 -40.56 -6.25 -17.58
N LEU A 61 -41.79 -6.77 -17.63
CA LEU A 61 -42.54 -7.08 -18.84
C LEU A 61 -43.54 -5.96 -19.18
N THR A 62 -43.14 -4.71 -18.98
CA THR A 62 -43.95 -3.54 -19.31
C THR A 62 -43.80 -3.23 -20.80
N PRO A 63 -44.88 -3.24 -21.60
CA PRO A 63 -44.81 -2.86 -23.01
C PRO A 63 -44.46 -1.37 -23.15
N ASN A 64 -43.46 -1.05 -23.96
CA ASN A 64 -42.92 0.32 -24.15
C ASN A 64 -42.43 0.97 -22.84
N PRO A 65 -41.34 0.47 -22.25
CA PRO A 65 -40.69 1.17 -21.14
C PRO A 65 -40.22 2.56 -21.60
N GLY A 66 -40.36 3.57 -20.74
CA GLY A 66 -39.73 4.86 -20.96
C GLY A 66 -38.20 4.75 -20.86
N ASP A 67 -37.46 5.72 -21.40
CA ASP A 67 -35.98 5.70 -21.38
C ASP A 67 -35.37 5.64 -19.96
N GLU A 68 -36.15 5.96 -18.91
CA GLU A 68 -35.72 5.92 -17.50
C GLU A 68 -36.09 4.62 -16.76
N ASP A 69 -36.80 3.67 -17.39
CA ASP A 69 -37.26 2.46 -16.71
C ASP A 69 -36.15 1.40 -16.57
N GLN A 70 -35.89 0.96 -15.33
CA GLN A 70 -34.99 -0.17 -15.08
C GLN A 70 -35.64 -1.49 -15.55
N LEU A 71 -35.11 -2.06 -16.64
CA LEU A 71 -35.52 -3.35 -17.20
C LEU A 71 -35.32 -4.53 -16.23
N VAL A 72 -34.32 -4.46 -15.34
CA VAL A 72 -33.98 -5.52 -14.38
C VAL A 72 -33.98 -4.95 -12.97
N THR A 73 -34.66 -5.63 -12.05
CA THR A 73 -34.77 -5.21 -10.64
C THR A 73 -34.54 -6.40 -9.70
N VAL A 74 -34.24 -6.11 -8.43
CA VAL A 74 -34.12 -7.10 -7.36
C VAL A 74 -35.24 -6.87 -6.36
N CYS A 75 -36.22 -7.78 -6.31
CA CYS A 75 -37.33 -7.69 -5.36
C CYS A 75 -36.97 -8.39 -4.06
N ARG A 76 -36.71 -7.59 -3.00
CA ARG A 76 -36.37 -8.12 -1.67
C ARG A 76 -37.53 -8.28 -0.71
N ASN A 77 -38.78 -7.92 -1.06
CA ASN A 77 -39.98 -8.18 -0.26
C ASN A 77 -41.27 -7.95 -1.07
N ASN A 78 -42.37 -8.57 -0.62
CA ASN A 78 -43.73 -8.60 -1.21
C ASN A 78 -44.41 -7.22 -1.39
N ASP A 79 -43.88 -6.35 -2.25
CA ASP A 79 -44.64 -5.18 -2.74
C ASP A 79 -45.64 -5.65 -3.81
N SER A 80 -46.83 -6.02 -3.32
CA SER A 80 -47.90 -6.68 -4.06
C SER A 80 -48.54 -5.88 -5.20
N THR A 81 -48.13 -4.63 -5.42
CA THR A 81 -48.69 -3.75 -6.46
C THR A 81 -47.86 -3.70 -7.75
N SER A 82 -46.59 -4.13 -7.73
CA SER A 82 -45.71 -4.15 -8.92
C SER A 82 -45.50 -5.56 -9.51
N ALA A 83 -46.09 -6.59 -8.90
CA ALA A 83 -45.82 -7.99 -9.21
C ALA A 83 -46.45 -8.51 -10.53
N SER A 84 -47.49 -7.85 -11.07
CA SER A 84 -48.17 -8.33 -12.29
C SER A 84 -47.35 -8.20 -13.58
N HIS A 85 -46.30 -7.37 -13.55
CA HIS A 85 -45.43 -7.11 -14.70
C HIS A 85 -44.00 -7.60 -14.49
N LEU A 86 -43.70 -8.24 -13.36
CA LEU A 86 -42.36 -8.72 -13.06
C LEU A 86 -42.30 -10.24 -13.20
N MET A 87 -41.38 -10.72 -14.04
CA MET A 87 -41.12 -12.15 -14.20
C MET A 87 -39.71 -12.47 -13.72
N PRO A 88 -39.51 -13.55 -12.94
CA PRO A 88 -38.17 -14.01 -12.58
C PRO A 88 -37.32 -14.22 -13.84
N LEU A 89 -36.08 -13.74 -13.84
CA LEU A 89 -35.17 -13.91 -14.98
C LEU A 89 -34.95 -15.40 -15.31
N THR A 90 -35.00 -16.28 -14.32
CA THR A 90 -34.94 -17.74 -14.49
C THR A 90 -36.11 -18.28 -15.33
N ASP A 91 -37.33 -17.76 -15.13
CA ASP A 91 -38.52 -18.16 -15.89
C ASP A 91 -38.46 -17.61 -17.32
N VAL A 92 -37.95 -16.39 -17.51
CA VAL A 92 -37.70 -15.81 -18.86
C VAL A 92 -36.70 -16.68 -19.62
N LEU A 93 -35.57 -17.03 -19.00
CA LEU A 93 -34.49 -17.79 -19.64
C LEU A 93 -34.89 -19.25 -19.95
N SER A 94 -35.82 -19.82 -19.19
CA SER A 94 -36.36 -21.17 -19.38
C SER A 94 -37.71 -21.21 -20.10
N LEU A 95 -38.14 -20.08 -20.69
CA LEU A 95 -39.43 -19.98 -21.34
C LEU A 95 -39.51 -20.91 -22.56
N THR A 96 -40.56 -21.72 -22.57
CA THR A 96 -40.97 -22.65 -23.64
C THR A 96 -42.47 -22.54 -23.81
N ARG A 97 -43.02 -23.10 -24.89
CA ARG A 97 -44.48 -23.10 -25.10
C ARG A 97 -45.27 -23.72 -23.94
N SER A 98 -44.75 -24.81 -23.37
CA SER A 98 -45.37 -25.49 -22.22
C SER A 98 -45.23 -24.69 -20.93
N SER A 99 -44.05 -24.13 -20.63
CA SER A 99 -43.86 -23.30 -19.44
C SER A 99 -44.62 -21.98 -19.51
N GLY A 100 -44.70 -21.34 -20.69
CA GLY A 100 -45.52 -20.13 -20.88
C GLY A 100 -47.01 -20.35 -20.60
N THR A 101 -47.55 -21.51 -21.00
CA THR A 101 -48.95 -21.89 -20.69
C THR A 101 -49.15 -22.09 -19.19
N ALA A 102 -48.16 -22.67 -18.50
CA ALA A 102 -48.21 -22.84 -17.05
C ALA A 102 -48.12 -21.50 -16.30
N LEU A 103 -47.19 -20.62 -16.72
CA LEU A 103 -47.00 -19.28 -16.17
C LEU A 103 -48.25 -18.41 -16.35
N GLN A 104 -48.91 -18.48 -17.51
CA GLN A 104 -50.19 -17.81 -17.74
C GLN A 104 -51.28 -18.29 -16.78
N LYS A 105 -51.39 -19.61 -16.54
CA LYS A 105 -52.39 -20.18 -15.63
C LYS A 105 -52.11 -19.86 -14.16
N GLN A 106 -50.83 -19.85 -13.77
CA GLN A 106 -50.42 -19.72 -12.38
C GLN A 106 -50.33 -18.26 -11.92
N PHE A 107 -49.85 -17.37 -12.79
CA PHE A 107 -49.52 -15.99 -12.44
C PHE A 107 -50.30 -14.95 -13.27
N GLY A 108 -51.10 -15.37 -14.24
CA GLY A 108 -51.97 -14.47 -15.00
C GLY A 108 -51.27 -13.65 -16.08
N TYR A 109 -50.06 -14.04 -16.52
CA TYR A 109 -49.36 -13.32 -17.59
C TYR A 109 -50.16 -13.31 -18.90
N THR A 110 -50.26 -12.13 -19.50
CA THR A 110 -50.92 -11.93 -20.80
C THR A 110 -50.04 -12.48 -21.93
N ASN A 111 -50.65 -12.77 -23.09
CA ASN A 111 -49.89 -13.19 -24.27
C ASN A 111 -48.83 -12.15 -24.67
N ALA A 112 -49.15 -10.85 -24.58
CA ALA A 112 -48.20 -9.78 -24.87
C ALA A 112 -46.97 -9.78 -23.95
N GLN A 113 -47.16 -10.10 -22.66
CA GLN A 113 -46.05 -10.24 -21.71
C GLN A 113 -45.20 -11.48 -22.00
N LEU A 114 -45.82 -12.59 -22.42
CA LEU A 114 -45.10 -13.80 -22.83
C LEU A 114 -44.32 -13.57 -24.13
N ASP A 115 -44.89 -12.84 -25.09
CA ASP A 115 -44.20 -12.46 -26.33
C ASP A 115 -42.98 -11.58 -26.01
N LEU A 116 -43.12 -10.62 -25.08
CA LEU A 116 -42.01 -9.79 -24.64
C LEU A 116 -40.95 -10.59 -23.87
N ALA A 117 -41.36 -11.53 -23.01
CA ALA A 117 -40.44 -12.44 -22.34
C ALA A 117 -39.68 -13.33 -23.35
N ASP A 118 -40.33 -13.77 -24.43
CA ASP A 118 -39.66 -14.53 -25.49
C ASP A 118 -38.64 -13.67 -26.26
N ILE A 119 -38.94 -12.39 -26.50
CA ILE A 119 -37.97 -11.43 -27.07
C ILE A 119 -36.74 -11.32 -26.16
N TYR A 120 -36.92 -11.17 -24.85
CA TYR A 120 -35.82 -11.10 -23.91
C TYR A 120 -35.02 -12.40 -23.85
N ARG A 121 -35.70 -13.55 -23.78
CA ARG A 121 -35.05 -14.86 -23.87
C ARG A 121 -34.23 -14.96 -25.15
N GLN A 122 -34.79 -14.54 -26.28
CA GLN A 122 -34.11 -14.59 -27.56
C GLN A 122 -32.85 -13.72 -27.52
N ALA A 123 -32.92 -12.49 -27.00
CA ALA A 123 -31.77 -11.62 -26.84
C ALA A 123 -30.63 -12.29 -26.05
N PHE A 124 -30.93 -12.99 -24.94
CA PHE A 124 -29.91 -13.74 -24.19
C PHE A 124 -29.33 -14.92 -24.98
N THR A 125 -30.14 -15.61 -25.78
CA THR A 125 -29.69 -16.77 -26.57
C THR A 125 -28.94 -16.39 -27.86
N THR A 126 -29.21 -15.21 -28.43
CA THR A 126 -28.59 -14.74 -29.68
C THR A 126 -27.44 -13.76 -29.45
N TYR A 127 -27.19 -13.34 -28.20
CA TYR A 127 -26.08 -12.45 -27.88
C TYR A 127 -24.75 -13.16 -28.08
N GLU A 128 -23.98 -12.71 -29.06
CA GLU A 128 -22.63 -13.24 -29.31
C GLU A 128 -21.63 -12.59 -28.36
N PHE A 129 -20.98 -13.41 -27.53
CA PHE A 129 -19.85 -12.96 -26.73
C PHE A 129 -18.62 -12.86 -27.63
N SER A 130 -17.96 -11.70 -27.62
CA SER A 130 -16.63 -11.59 -28.21
C SER A 130 -15.64 -12.35 -27.34
N THR A 131 -15.16 -13.48 -27.84
CA THR A 131 -14.15 -14.30 -27.18
C THR A 131 -12.81 -14.16 -27.90
N VAL A 132 -11.75 -13.92 -27.14
CA VAL A 132 -10.38 -13.96 -27.64
C VAL A 132 -9.70 -15.16 -26.98
N THR A 133 -9.46 -16.20 -27.77
CA THR A 133 -8.73 -17.40 -27.30
C THR A 133 -7.24 -17.14 -27.39
N LEU A 134 -6.54 -17.37 -26.28
CA LEU A 134 -5.10 -17.14 -26.17
C LEU A 134 -4.42 -18.49 -25.96
N THR A 135 -3.36 -18.75 -26.71
CA THR A 135 -2.57 -19.96 -26.52
C THR A 135 -1.53 -19.76 -25.43
N ARG A 136 -0.94 -20.85 -24.93
CA ARG A 136 0.08 -20.81 -23.87
C ARG A 136 1.32 -19.99 -24.26
N GLU A 137 1.60 -19.88 -25.55
CA GLU A 137 2.71 -19.10 -26.12
C GLU A 137 2.40 -17.60 -26.15
N ASP A 138 1.14 -17.23 -25.97
CA ASP A 138 0.65 -15.85 -26.06
C ASP A 138 0.44 -15.20 -24.69
N ILE A 139 0.93 -15.74 -23.57
CA ILE A 139 0.70 -15.13 -22.23
C ILE A 139 1.15 -13.67 -22.18
N ASP A 140 2.29 -13.34 -22.79
CA ASP A 140 2.79 -11.96 -22.80
C ASP A 140 1.92 -11.06 -23.69
N SER A 141 1.46 -11.57 -24.84
CA SER A 141 0.49 -10.91 -25.72
C SER A 141 -0.88 -10.75 -25.06
N ALA A 142 -1.31 -11.74 -24.29
CA ALA A 142 -2.53 -11.76 -23.52
C ALA A 142 -2.51 -10.65 -22.48
N ILE A 143 -1.42 -10.55 -21.71
CA ILE A 143 -1.21 -9.49 -20.72
C ILE A 143 -1.24 -8.11 -21.38
N GLU A 144 -0.60 -7.94 -22.54
CA GLU A 144 -0.59 -6.68 -23.28
C GLU A 144 -1.99 -6.30 -23.79
N VAL A 145 -2.69 -7.23 -24.44
CA VAL A 145 -4.08 -7.08 -24.88
C VAL A 145 -4.98 -6.75 -23.69
N PHE A 146 -4.78 -7.41 -22.55
CA PHE A 146 -5.53 -7.15 -21.32
C PHE A 146 -5.31 -5.75 -20.78
N THR A 147 -4.05 -5.28 -20.74
CA THR A 147 -3.74 -3.92 -20.29
C THR A 147 -4.30 -2.85 -21.23
N ARG A 148 -4.41 -3.15 -22.52
CA ARG A 148 -5.01 -2.23 -23.52
C ARG A 148 -6.53 -2.23 -23.47
N ILE A 149 -7.18 -3.39 -23.32
CA ILE A 149 -8.65 -3.52 -23.25
C ILE A 149 -9.20 -2.94 -21.94
N ASN A 150 -8.46 -3.07 -20.83
CA ASN A 150 -8.84 -2.51 -19.52
C ASN A 150 -8.51 -1.02 -19.35
N THR A 151 -8.29 -0.27 -20.44
CA THR A 151 -8.07 1.18 -20.37
C THR A 151 -9.32 1.97 -19.96
N GLY A 152 -10.52 1.39 -20.09
CA GLY A 152 -11.77 1.96 -19.57
C GLY A 152 -12.13 1.60 -18.13
N GLY A 153 -11.39 0.68 -17.48
CA GLY A 153 -11.64 0.14 -16.14
C GLY A 153 -10.43 0.26 -15.19
N SER A 154 -10.44 -0.46 -14.06
CA SER A 154 -9.29 -0.52 -13.16
C SER A 154 -8.13 -1.26 -13.84
N ILE A 155 -7.01 -0.56 -14.11
CA ILE A 155 -5.82 -1.13 -14.74
C ILE A 155 -5.25 -2.26 -13.86
N LEU A 156 -5.07 -3.45 -14.44
CA LEU A 156 -4.36 -4.54 -13.79
C LEU A 156 -2.94 -4.11 -13.40
N THR A 157 -2.68 -4.20 -12.10
CA THR A 157 -1.35 -3.94 -11.53
C THR A 157 -0.37 -5.03 -11.97
N LEU A 158 0.91 -4.70 -11.98
CA LEU A 158 1.96 -5.69 -12.27
C LEU A 158 1.90 -6.88 -11.29
N PHE A 159 1.51 -6.63 -10.04
CA PHE A 159 1.36 -7.69 -9.05
C PHE A 159 0.24 -8.66 -9.42
N GLU A 160 -0.94 -8.18 -9.78
CA GLU A 160 -2.07 -9.04 -10.18
C GLU A 160 -1.73 -9.89 -11.42
N ILE A 161 -0.97 -9.34 -12.37
CA ILE A 161 -0.46 -10.13 -13.51
C ILE A 161 0.48 -11.23 -13.03
N MET A 162 1.40 -10.91 -12.11
CA MET A 162 2.32 -11.90 -11.55
C MET A 162 1.59 -12.96 -10.70
N VAL A 163 0.49 -12.61 -10.01
CA VAL A 163 -0.38 -13.57 -9.31
C VAL A 163 -0.91 -14.60 -10.30
N ALA A 164 -1.50 -14.15 -11.42
CA ALA A 164 -2.00 -15.04 -12.46
C ALA A 164 -0.89 -15.90 -13.08
N LYS A 165 0.27 -15.29 -13.40
CA LYS A 165 1.41 -16.00 -14.00
C LYS A 165 2.01 -17.07 -13.08
N THR A 166 2.01 -16.84 -11.77
CA THR A 166 2.69 -17.71 -10.80
C THR A 166 1.78 -18.70 -10.08
N TYR A 167 0.46 -18.60 -10.27
CA TYR A 167 -0.50 -19.53 -9.67
C TYR A 167 -0.14 -20.99 -9.96
N ASP A 168 -0.07 -21.80 -8.92
CA ASP A 168 0.27 -23.21 -8.99
C ASP A 168 -0.52 -24.03 -7.96
N GLU A 169 -1.45 -24.85 -8.43
CA GLU A 169 -2.34 -25.64 -7.58
C GLU A 169 -1.59 -26.82 -6.92
N GLU A 170 -0.74 -27.53 -7.67
CA GLU A 170 0.03 -28.67 -7.18
C GLU A 170 0.97 -28.26 -6.04
N GLN A 171 1.65 -27.12 -6.20
CA GLN A 171 2.57 -26.57 -5.19
C GLN A 171 1.85 -25.69 -4.15
N LYS A 172 0.52 -25.52 -4.25
CA LYS A 172 -0.28 -24.63 -3.39
C LYS A 172 0.31 -23.23 -3.28
N PHE A 173 0.68 -22.68 -4.44
CA PHE A 173 1.25 -21.35 -4.58
C PHE A 173 0.24 -20.38 -5.15
N ASP A 174 -0.28 -19.51 -4.28
CA ASP A 174 -1.00 -18.29 -4.65
C ASP A 174 -0.23 -17.09 -4.07
N MET A 175 0.31 -16.24 -4.95
CA MET A 175 1.11 -15.08 -4.59
C MET A 175 0.30 -14.05 -3.77
N GLN A 176 -0.99 -13.85 -4.09
CA GLN A 176 -1.87 -12.92 -3.40
C GLN A 176 -2.12 -13.40 -1.97
N VAL A 177 -2.45 -14.68 -1.79
CA VAL A 177 -2.68 -15.28 -0.46
C VAL A 177 -1.40 -15.26 0.37
N LYS A 178 -0.25 -15.62 -0.22
CA LYS A 178 1.03 -15.59 0.47
C LYS A 178 1.42 -14.17 0.87
N TRP A 179 1.24 -13.19 0.00
CA TRP A 179 1.56 -11.79 0.33
C TRP A 179 0.67 -11.22 1.43
N ALA A 180 -0.65 -11.51 1.42
CA ALA A 180 -1.56 -11.07 2.48
C ALA A 180 -1.13 -11.57 3.89
N SER A 181 -0.54 -12.77 3.96
CA SER A 181 0.06 -13.30 5.20
C SER A 181 1.31 -12.52 5.62
N VAL A 182 2.13 -12.08 4.65
CA VAL A 182 3.27 -11.18 4.90
C VAL A 182 2.80 -9.83 5.40
N GLU A 183 1.81 -9.21 4.75
CA GLU A 183 1.23 -7.93 5.18
C GLU A 183 0.70 -7.99 6.61
N THR A 184 -0.01 -9.07 6.96
CA THR A 184 -0.48 -9.31 8.34
C THR A 184 0.68 -9.38 9.33
N THR A 185 1.81 -9.99 8.93
CA THR A 185 3.01 -10.09 9.78
C THR A 185 3.70 -8.74 9.95
N LEU A 186 3.87 -7.99 8.86
CA LEU A 186 4.50 -6.66 8.89
C LEU A 186 3.65 -5.64 9.65
N SER A 187 2.32 -5.73 9.54
CA SER A 187 1.38 -4.91 10.28
C SER A 187 1.55 -5.04 11.80
N LYS A 188 1.73 -6.26 12.31
CA LYS A 188 1.96 -6.53 13.75
C LYS A 188 3.20 -5.84 14.32
N VAL A 189 4.16 -5.46 13.47
CA VAL A 189 5.39 -4.78 13.88
C VAL A 189 5.43 -3.31 13.47
N GLY A 190 4.29 -2.74 13.04
CA GLY A 190 4.15 -1.33 12.68
C GLY A 190 4.56 -0.98 11.25
N TYR A 191 4.77 -1.97 10.40
CA TYR A 191 5.13 -1.80 8.99
C TYR A 191 3.94 -2.11 8.08
N ASP A 192 2.84 -1.42 8.34
CA ASP A 192 1.62 -1.51 7.53
C ASP A 192 1.79 -0.81 6.18
N GLY A 193 1.04 -1.29 5.17
CA GLY A 193 0.89 -0.60 3.89
C GLY A 193 2.12 -0.65 2.99
N ILE A 194 3.08 -1.55 3.26
CA ILE A 194 4.23 -1.77 2.40
C ILE A 194 3.75 -2.23 1.00
N PRO A 195 4.12 -1.52 -0.08
CA PRO A 195 3.65 -1.85 -1.43
C PRO A 195 4.04 -3.25 -1.89
N GLN A 196 3.12 -3.93 -2.58
CA GLN A 196 3.34 -5.20 -3.27
C GLN A 196 4.47 -5.13 -4.32
N SER A 197 4.75 -3.95 -4.87
CA SER A 197 5.86 -3.76 -5.81
C SER A 197 7.22 -4.09 -5.19
N LEU A 198 7.41 -3.97 -3.87
CA LEU A 198 8.69 -4.28 -3.22
C LEU A 198 9.10 -5.73 -3.44
N ILE A 199 8.19 -6.69 -3.25
CA ILE A 199 8.52 -8.10 -3.40
C ILE A 199 8.83 -8.44 -4.86
N LEU A 200 8.11 -7.84 -5.81
CA LEU A 200 8.40 -8.01 -7.23
C LEU A 200 9.76 -7.43 -7.62
N SER A 201 10.07 -6.21 -7.15
CA SER A 201 11.37 -5.59 -7.38
C SER A 201 12.49 -6.44 -6.77
N LEU A 202 12.33 -6.91 -5.53
CA LEU A 202 13.32 -7.77 -4.88
C LEU A 202 13.53 -9.08 -5.64
N LEU A 203 12.44 -9.78 -6.01
CA LEU A 203 12.52 -11.02 -6.80
C LEU A 203 13.22 -10.80 -8.14
N SER A 204 12.91 -9.71 -8.84
CA SER A 204 13.53 -9.36 -10.11
C SER A 204 15.03 -9.09 -9.95
N LEU A 205 15.43 -8.31 -8.93
CA LEU A 205 16.84 -8.03 -8.63
C LEU A 205 17.61 -9.29 -8.20
N ILE A 206 16.93 -10.26 -7.57
CA ILE A 206 17.53 -11.55 -7.22
C ILE A 206 17.71 -12.44 -8.46
N LEU A 207 16.64 -12.62 -9.24
CA LEU A 207 16.53 -13.67 -10.25
C LEU A 207 17.02 -13.27 -11.64
N SER A 208 16.88 -11.99 -11.99
CA SER A 208 17.28 -11.46 -13.28
C SER A 208 18.81 -11.45 -13.42
N PRO A 209 19.36 -11.92 -14.55
CA PRO A 209 20.77 -11.78 -14.87
C PRO A 209 21.24 -10.32 -14.94
N THR A 210 20.36 -9.42 -15.41
CA THR A 210 20.71 -8.00 -15.61
C THR A 210 20.63 -7.16 -14.34
N LYS A 211 20.06 -7.71 -13.25
CA LYS A 211 19.82 -6.99 -11.99
C LYS A 211 18.98 -5.72 -12.18
N GLU A 212 18.03 -5.77 -13.11
CA GLU A 212 17.01 -4.74 -13.30
C GLU A 212 15.68 -5.18 -12.67
N CYS A 213 14.80 -4.23 -12.37
CA CYS A 213 13.46 -4.48 -11.84
C CYS A 213 12.36 -3.71 -12.60
N LYS A 214 12.60 -3.41 -13.88
CA LYS A 214 11.59 -2.81 -14.73
C LYS A 214 10.44 -3.78 -14.95
N ARG A 215 9.25 -3.25 -15.25
CA ARG A 215 8.05 -4.04 -15.59
C ARG A 215 8.35 -5.22 -16.52
N LYS A 216 9.02 -4.98 -17.65
CA LYS A 216 9.41 -6.03 -18.62
C LYS A 216 10.23 -7.14 -17.96
N THR A 217 11.27 -6.77 -17.21
CA THR A 217 12.15 -7.74 -16.53
C THR A 217 11.41 -8.56 -15.47
N ILE A 218 10.46 -7.96 -14.75
CA ILE A 218 9.60 -8.68 -13.80
C ILE A 218 8.70 -9.69 -14.53
N LEU A 219 8.09 -9.26 -15.64
CA LEU A 219 7.24 -10.13 -16.45
C LEU A 219 8.03 -11.27 -17.09
N ASP A 220 9.29 -11.07 -17.48
CA ASP A 220 10.14 -12.10 -18.10
C ASP A 220 10.62 -13.18 -17.10
N LEU A 221 10.37 -13.03 -15.79
CA LEU A 221 10.81 -14.00 -14.78
C LEU A 221 10.10 -15.35 -14.95
N GLU A 222 10.87 -16.42 -14.78
CA GLU A 222 10.39 -17.79 -14.84
C GLU A 222 9.56 -18.14 -13.58
N LYS A 223 8.38 -18.73 -13.78
CA LYS A 223 7.43 -19.11 -12.71
C LYS A 223 8.10 -19.92 -11.60
N GLN A 224 8.78 -21.03 -11.95
CA GLN A 224 9.32 -21.93 -10.93
C GLN A 224 10.40 -21.25 -10.08
N ARG A 225 11.28 -20.46 -10.70
CA ARG A 225 12.31 -19.70 -9.98
C ARG A 225 11.72 -18.70 -8.99
N ILE A 226 10.57 -18.09 -9.31
CA ILE A 226 9.84 -17.22 -8.37
C ILE A 226 9.34 -18.03 -7.18
N ILE A 227 8.66 -19.15 -7.43
CA ILE A 227 8.08 -20.01 -6.38
C ILE A 227 9.18 -20.50 -5.43
N ASP A 228 10.30 -20.98 -5.96
CA ASP A 228 11.42 -21.50 -5.17
C ASP A 228 12.09 -20.42 -4.33
N THR A 229 12.18 -19.19 -4.86
CA THR A 229 12.87 -18.07 -4.21
C THR A 229 11.97 -17.32 -3.22
N TRP A 230 10.66 -17.44 -3.37
CA TRP A 230 9.66 -16.70 -2.59
C TRP A 230 9.88 -16.77 -1.07
N PRO A 231 10.08 -17.95 -0.44
CA PRO A 231 10.26 -18.02 1.01
C PRO A 231 11.46 -17.21 1.50
N LEU A 232 12.59 -17.29 0.78
CA LEU A 232 13.81 -16.56 1.12
C LEU A 232 13.68 -15.07 0.86
N ALA A 233 12.98 -14.65 -0.20
CA ALA A 233 12.73 -13.24 -0.49
C ALA A 233 11.86 -12.60 0.60
N VAL A 234 10.78 -13.28 1.01
CA VAL A 234 9.90 -12.83 2.10
C VAL A 234 10.66 -12.72 3.43
N GLU A 235 11.46 -13.73 3.79
CA GLU A 235 12.26 -13.65 5.02
C GLU A 235 13.21 -12.45 4.95
N SER A 236 13.88 -12.26 3.81
CA SER A 236 14.82 -11.16 3.66
C SER A 236 14.18 -9.77 3.82
N ILE A 237 12.91 -9.60 3.39
CA ILE A 237 12.13 -8.39 3.67
C ILE A 237 11.89 -8.21 5.16
N LYS A 238 11.47 -9.28 5.87
CA LYS A 238 11.22 -9.24 7.32
C LYS A 238 12.51 -8.90 8.08
N SER A 239 13.60 -9.55 7.75
CA SER A 239 14.93 -9.27 8.31
C SER A 239 15.37 -7.82 8.06
N ALA A 240 15.09 -7.25 6.88
CA ALA A 240 15.37 -5.85 6.59
C ALA A 240 14.51 -4.88 7.42
N VAL A 241 13.22 -5.19 7.60
CA VAL A 241 12.32 -4.43 8.48
C VAL A 241 12.79 -4.48 9.93
N ASP A 242 13.16 -5.66 10.43
CA ASP A 242 13.70 -5.79 11.79
C ASP A 242 15.03 -5.05 11.95
N TYR A 243 15.88 -5.04 10.92
CA TYR A 243 17.10 -4.23 10.92
C TYR A 243 16.79 -2.74 10.98
N PHE A 244 15.76 -2.27 10.28
CA PHE A 244 15.32 -0.86 10.36
C PHE A 244 14.80 -0.50 11.74
N ARG A 245 14.01 -1.38 12.35
CA ARG A 245 13.47 -1.18 13.71
C ARG A 245 14.55 -1.19 14.78
N THR A 246 15.55 -2.06 14.65
CA THR A 246 16.56 -2.27 15.71
C THR A 246 17.82 -1.43 15.53
N THR A 247 18.27 -1.20 14.29
CA THR A 247 19.55 -0.51 14.03
C THR A 247 19.36 0.95 13.68
N PHE A 248 18.31 1.30 12.94
CA PHE A 248 17.97 2.70 12.66
C PHE A 248 16.92 3.26 13.64
N ASN A 249 16.39 2.41 14.54
CA ASN A 249 15.35 2.75 15.50
C ASN A 249 14.14 3.43 14.83
N ILE A 250 13.71 2.87 13.69
CA ILE A 250 12.54 3.31 12.93
C ILE A 250 11.38 2.40 13.33
N PRO A 251 10.51 2.80 14.28
CA PRO A 251 9.51 1.90 14.84
C PRO A 251 8.38 1.54 13.87
N VAL A 252 8.07 2.41 12.91
CA VAL A 252 6.91 2.26 12.02
C VAL A 252 7.18 2.73 10.59
N SER A 253 6.45 2.17 9.61
CA SER A 253 6.62 2.47 8.18
C SER A 253 6.38 3.94 7.83
N ALA A 254 5.49 4.65 8.53
CA ALA A 254 5.23 6.08 8.26
C ALA A 254 6.48 6.97 8.37
N LEU A 255 7.50 6.56 9.13
CA LEU A 255 8.77 7.28 9.28
C LEU A 255 9.77 7.00 8.16
N LEU A 256 9.59 5.93 7.36
CA LEU A 256 10.50 5.61 6.28
C LEU A 256 10.48 6.70 5.21
N PRO A 257 11.65 7.26 4.81
CA PRO A 257 11.73 8.22 3.71
C PRO A 257 11.05 7.68 2.45
N TYR A 258 11.32 6.43 2.11
CA TYR A 258 10.64 5.67 1.07
C TYR A 258 10.54 4.19 1.46
N ASP A 259 9.39 3.55 1.23
CA ASP A 259 9.23 2.10 1.51
C ASP A 259 10.20 1.26 0.68
N VAL A 260 10.47 1.69 -0.55
CA VAL A 260 11.37 1.01 -1.50
C VAL A 260 12.80 0.84 -0.98
N MET A 261 13.22 1.64 0.01
CA MET A 261 14.52 1.50 0.69
C MET A 261 14.69 0.17 1.39
N ILE A 262 13.61 -0.57 1.68
CA ILE A 262 13.68 -1.93 2.22
C ILE A 262 14.37 -2.88 1.23
N VAL A 263 14.23 -2.67 -0.09
CA VAL A 263 14.69 -3.61 -1.13
C VAL A 263 16.21 -3.83 -1.13
N PRO A 264 17.08 -2.81 -1.12
CA PRO A 264 18.54 -3.02 -1.06
C PRO A 264 18.99 -3.77 0.20
N PHE A 265 18.33 -3.53 1.34
CA PHE A 265 18.62 -4.22 2.59
C PHE A 265 18.10 -5.65 2.59
N ALA A 266 16.90 -5.89 2.04
CA ALA A 266 16.40 -7.23 1.83
C ALA A 266 17.32 -8.01 0.88
N TYR A 267 17.87 -7.37 -0.16
CA TYR A 267 18.87 -8.01 -1.01
C TYR A 267 20.14 -8.40 -0.24
N TRP A 268 20.62 -7.53 0.67
CA TRP A 268 21.72 -7.88 1.58
C TRP A 268 21.39 -9.13 2.39
N PHE A 269 20.24 -9.18 3.06
CA PHE A 269 19.83 -10.34 3.85
C PHE A 269 19.63 -11.59 3.00
N TYR A 270 19.16 -11.44 1.77
CA TYR A 270 19.07 -12.55 0.83
C TYR A 270 20.46 -13.15 0.55
N LYS A 271 21.48 -12.31 0.35
CA LYS A 271 22.84 -12.76 0.01
C LYS A 271 23.66 -13.22 1.21
N LYS A 272 23.57 -12.52 2.34
CA LYS A 272 24.45 -12.72 3.51
C LYS A 272 23.79 -13.48 4.66
N LYS A 273 22.45 -13.52 4.72
CA LYS A 273 21.68 -14.20 5.79
C LYS A 273 21.94 -13.67 7.22
N HIS A 274 22.65 -12.56 7.35
CA HIS A 274 22.92 -11.87 8.62
C HIS A 274 23.00 -10.36 8.40
N ALA A 275 22.82 -9.58 9.47
CA ALA A 275 22.92 -8.13 9.42
C ALA A 275 24.34 -7.65 9.01
N PRO A 276 24.48 -6.51 8.33
CA PRO A 276 25.79 -5.97 7.98
C PRO A 276 26.57 -5.60 9.26
N THR A 277 27.89 -5.85 9.24
CA THR A 277 28.80 -5.61 10.35
C THR A 277 30.00 -4.77 9.91
N ASN A 278 30.71 -4.17 10.87
CA ASN A 278 31.93 -3.40 10.65
C ASN A 278 31.77 -2.38 9.50
N ARG A 279 32.71 -2.38 8.53
CA ARG A 279 32.68 -1.49 7.36
C ARG A 279 31.42 -1.62 6.52
N ALA A 280 30.84 -2.82 6.41
CA ALA A 280 29.60 -3.00 5.65
C ALA A 280 28.41 -2.31 6.33
N LYS A 281 28.37 -2.33 7.68
CA LYS A 281 27.36 -1.58 8.44
C LYS A 281 27.43 -0.10 8.12
N VAL A 282 28.63 0.47 8.17
CA VAL A 282 28.89 1.88 7.87
C VAL A 282 28.41 2.24 6.46
N ARG A 283 28.79 1.46 5.44
CA ARG A 283 28.42 1.73 4.04
C ARG A 283 26.92 1.54 3.75
N MET A 284 26.28 0.57 4.42
CA MET A 284 24.82 0.41 4.31
C MET A 284 24.07 1.55 5.02
N GLN A 285 24.60 2.08 6.13
CA GLN A 285 24.05 3.28 6.77
C GLN A 285 24.20 4.51 5.86
N GLU A 286 25.37 4.69 5.27
CA GLU A 286 25.61 5.75 4.28
C GLU A 286 24.60 5.66 3.11
N LEU A 287 24.38 4.46 2.56
CA LEU A 287 23.38 4.20 1.52
C LEU A 287 21.98 4.67 1.95
N PHE A 288 21.56 4.37 3.18
CA PHE A 288 20.27 4.82 3.71
C PHE A 288 20.18 6.34 3.75
N TRP A 289 21.14 6.99 4.41
CA TRP A 289 21.09 8.44 4.67
C TRP A 289 21.23 9.26 3.39
N ARG A 290 22.18 8.90 2.53
CA ARG A 290 22.37 9.60 1.24
C ARG A 290 21.15 9.44 0.34
N SER A 291 20.55 8.25 0.27
CA SER A 291 19.34 8.03 -0.53
C SER A 291 18.14 8.87 -0.05
N ALA A 292 18.00 9.04 1.26
CA ALA A 292 16.93 9.85 1.83
C ALA A 292 17.16 11.36 1.59
N LEU A 293 18.39 11.84 1.81
CA LEU A 293 18.77 13.26 1.73
C LEU A 293 18.97 13.76 0.28
N SER A 294 19.18 12.86 -0.68
CA SER A 294 19.18 13.18 -2.11
C SER A 294 17.81 12.99 -2.78
N MET A 295 16.76 12.67 -2.01
CA MET A 295 15.43 12.33 -2.54
C MET A 295 15.49 11.27 -3.65
N ARG A 296 16.39 10.28 -3.51
CA ARG A 296 16.85 9.40 -4.59
C ARG A 296 15.72 8.68 -5.32
N TYR A 297 14.69 8.25 -4.60
CA TYR A 297 13.57 7.49 -5.15
C TYR A 297 12.35 8.35 -5.51
N SER A 298 12.48 9.68 -5.52
CA SER A 298 11.41 10.59 -5.96
C SER A 298 11.03 10.42 -7.44
N SER A 299 11.96 9.91 -8.25
CA SER A 299 11.75 9.59 -9.66
C SER A 299 12.64 8.43 -10.09
N GLY A 300 12.25 7.70 -11.14
CA GLY A 300 13.07 6.62 -11.70
C GLY A 300 13.45 5.52 -10.70
N SER A 301 12.57 5.22 -9.74
CA SER A 301 12.84 4.31 -8.61
C SER A 301 13.45 2.96 -9.03
N GLU A 302 12.95 2.34 -10.11
CA GLU A 302 13.43 1.05 -10.60
C GLU A 302 14.90 1.10 -11.05
N SER A 303 15.29 2.15 -11.78
CA SER A 303 16.66 2.34 -12.24
C SER A 303 17.62 2.65 -11.08
N LYS A 304 17.15 3.43 -10.09
CA LYS A 304 17.92 3.74 -8.88
C LYS A 304 18.12 2.50 -8.02
N LEU A 305 17.09 1.68 -7.85
CA LEU A 305 17.20 0.38 -7.19
C LEU A 305 18.24 -0.52 -7.87
N ALA A 306 18.20 -0.65 -9.19
CA ALA A 306 19.19 -1.45 -9.93
C ALA A 306 20.63 -0.95 -9.69
N ALA A 307 20.84 0.37 -9.64
CA ALA A 307 22.12 0.96 -9.29
C ALA A 307 22.52 0.67 -7.82
N ASP A 308 21.57 0.77 -6.89
CA ASP A 308 21.82 0.55 -5.47
C ASP A 308 22.12 -0.92 -5.15
N ILE A 309 21.54 -1.87 -5.88
CA ILE A 309 21.91 -3.28 -5.78
C ILE A 309 23.37 -3.52 -6.19
N LYS A 310 23.86 -2.84 -7.23
CA LYS A 310 25.29 -2.89 -7.58
C LYS A 310 26.15 -2.32 -6.46
N ASN A 311 25.70 -1.25 -5.80
CA ASN A 311 26.39 -0.71 -4.63
C ASN A 311 26.38 -1.71 -3.46
N VAL A 312 25.25 -2.37 -3.19
CA VAL A 312 25.15 -3.43 -2.17
C VAL A 312 26.10 -4.60 -2.49
N GLU A 313 26.18 -5.03 -3.76
CA GLU A 313 27.12 -6.06 -4.20
C GLU A 313 28.58 -5.64 -3.99
N ASN A 314 28.93 -4.38 -4.29
CA ASN A 314 30.27 -3.86 -4.01
C ASN A 314 30.60 -3.84 -2.51
N ILE A 315 29.62 -3.52 -1.65
CA ILE A 315 29.77 -3.58 -0.19
C ILE A 315 29.98 -5.04 0.26
N ILE A 316 29.18 -5.97 -0.31
CA ILE A 316 29.26 -7.41 -0.07
C ILE A 316 30.64 -7.99 -0.42
N ASP A 317 31.24 -7.51 -1.52
CA ASP A 317 32.55 -7.91 -2.03
C ASP A 317 33.73 -7.18 -1.34
N GLY A 318 33.45 -6.20 -0.48
CA GLY A 318 34.49 -5.39 0.19
C GLY A 318 35.26 -4.46 -0.72
N LYS A 319 34.74 -4.16 -1.92
CA LYS A 319 35.39 -3.27 -2.90
C LYS A 319 35.42 -1.83 -2.36
N LYS A 320 36.50 -1.10 -2.66
CA LYS A 320 36.53 0.37 -2.46
C LYS A 320 35.58 1.03 -3.45
N SER A 321 35.05 2.20 -3.05
CA SER A 321 34.15 3.08 -3.80
C SER A 321 34.29 2.96 -5.33
N SER A 322 33.18 2.67 -6.02
CA SER A 322 33.08 2.61 -7.48
C SER A 322 32.58 3.94 -8.06
N SER A 323 32.62 4.10 -9.39
CA SER A 323 32.03 5.25 -10.11
C SER A 323 30.49 5.36 -10.03
N THR A 324 29.85 4.51 -9.22
CA THR A 324 28.42 4.54 -8.88
C THR A 324 28.18 4.88 -7.40
N ASP A 325 29.24 5.33 -6.70
CA ASP A 325 29.14 5.72 -5.31
C ASP A 325 28.17 6.89 -5.16
N LEU A 326 27.39 6.86 -4.09
CA LEU A 326 26.39 7.88 -3.78
C LEU A 326 27.06 9.22 -3.42
N SER A 327 28.40 9.26 -3.38
CA SER A 327 29.21 10.45 -3.17
C SER A 327 28.84 11.59 -4.10
N ASP A 328 28.40 11.27 -5.32
CA ASP A 328 28.16 12.26 -6.39
C ASP A 328 26.69 12.70 -6.47
N ASP A 329 25.79 12.07 -5.70
CA ASP A 329 24.40 12.50 -5.62
C ASP A 329 24.31 13.89 -4.98
N PHE A 330 23.57 14.79 -5.62
CA PHE A 330 23.23 16.09 -5.05
C PHE A 330 22.39 15.90 -3.78
N LEU A 331 22.87 16.43 -2.66
CA LEU A 331 22.15 16.43 -1.38
C LEU A 331 21.32 17.71 -1.28
N TYR A 332 20.02 17.58 -1.07
CA TYR A 332 19.13 18.74 -0.86
C TYR A 332 19.31 19.37 0.53
N ILE A 333 19.87 18.60 1.46
CA ILE A 333 20.29 19.06 2.78
C ILE A 333 21.78 18.76 2.90
N ASP A 334 22.58 19.81 2.79
CA ASP A 334 24.04 19.78 2.74
C ASP A 334 24.69 20.67 3.81
N ASN A 335 23.90 21.39 4.61
CA ASN A 335 24.35 22.20 5.74
C ASN A 335 23.19 22.51 6.70
N ALA A 336 23.51 23.19 7.82
CA ALA A 336 22.53 23.58 8.83
C ALA A 336 21.50 24.63 8.36
N GLU A 337 21.85 25.50 7.41
CA GLU A 337 20.92 26.51 6.87
C GLU A 337 19.87 25.87 5.95
N SER A 338 20.28 24.90 5.12
CA SER A 338 19.39 24.08 4.30
C SER A 338 18.32 23.37 5.15
N LEU A 339 18.65 22.94 6.37
CA LEU A 339 17.66 22.41 7.33
C LEU A 339 16.63 23.47 7.75
N ILE A 340 17.09 24.69 8.09
CA ILE A 340 16.19 25.76 8.54
C ILE A 340 15.17 26.11 7.45
N ASN A 341 15.62 26.15 6.19
CA ASN A 341 14.79 26.49 5.03
C ASN A 341 13.90 25.34 4.55
N THR A 342 14.03 24.14 5.12
CA THR A 342 13.19 22.98 4.77
C THR A 342 11.86 23.03 5.52
N ASN A 343 10.75 23.20 4.78
CA ASN A 343 9.41 23.15 5.35
C ASN A 343 8.96 21.72 5.67
N PHE A 344 8.39 21.56 6.86
CA PHE A 344 7.89 20.28 7.34
C PHE A 344 6.68 19.79 6.54
N SER A 345 6.76 18.54 6.07
CA SER A 345 5.65 17.76 5.52
C SER A 345 5.88 16.27 5.82
N THR A 346 4.82 15.55 6.18
CA THR A 346 4.90 14.11 6.47
C THR A 346 5.16 13.25 5.24
N GLY A 347 4.88 13.76 4.04
CA GLY A 347 5.17 13.06 2.79
C GLY A 347 6.58 13.31 2.22
N ASN A 348 7.32 14.28 2.77
CA ASN A 348 8.63 14.65 2.25
C ASN A 348 9.73 13.74 2.83
N ALA A 349 10.47 13.05 1.95
CA ALA A 349 11.56 12.15 2.32
C ALA A 349 12.67 12.84 3.15
N LEU A 350 12.97 14.11 2.86
CA LEU A 350 13.93 14.91 3.63
C LEU A 350 13.46 15.09 5.07
N CYS A 351 12.19 15.47 5.24
CA CYS A 351 11.59 15.61 6.57
C CYS A 351 11.60 14.27 7.31
N LYS A 352 11.24 13.18 6.64
CA LYS A 352 11.27 11.84 7.22
C LYS A 352 12.67 11.37 7.62
N ALA A 353 13.72 11.76 6.89
CA ALA A 353 15.10 11.51 7.31
C ALA A 353 15.41 12.19 8.66
N ILE A 354 15.00 13.45 8.82
CA ILE A 354 15.16 14.16 10.11
C ILE A 354 14.30 13.54 11.20
N LEU A 355 13.08 13.11 10.88
CA LEU A 355 12.23 12.41 11.84
C LEU A 355 12.83 11.06 12.26
N CYS A 356 13.50 10.33 11.36
CA CYS A 356 14.25 9.12 11.72
C CYS A 356 15.37 9.43 12.71
N LEU A 357 16.08 10.55 12.51
CA LEU A 357 17.11 11.00 13.45
C LEU A 357 16.52 11.33 14.83
N LEU A 358 15.36 12.00 14.88
CA LEU A 358 14.66 12.27 16.13
C LEU A 358 14.17 10.98 16.81
N ALA A 359 13.58 10.05 16.04
CA ALA A 359 13.14 8.75 16.55
C ALA A 359 14.31 7.95 17.13
N TYR A 360 15.48 8.02 16.49
CA TYR A 360 16.71 7.37 16.96
C TYR A 360 17.12 7.81 18.37
N GLN A 361 16.86 9.07 18.75
CA GLN A 361 17.13 9.59 20.09
C GLN A 361 16.10 9.18 21.15
N GLU A 362 15.12 8.35 20.80
CA GLU A 362 14.02 7.91 21.67
C GLU A 362 13.30 9.09 22.36
N PRO A 363 12.51 9.88 21.60
CA PRO A 363 11.98 11.15 22.08
C PRO A 363 11.14 10.98 23.36
N ARG A 364 11.26 11.96 24.26
CA ARG A 364 10.57 11.98 25.55
C ARG A 364 9.65 13.20 25.70
N ASN A 365 8.51 12.98 26.33
CA ASN A 365 7.57 14.04 26.67
C ASN A 365 8.20 15.08 27.62
N PHE A 366 7.87 16.35 27.39
CA PHE A 366 8.45 17.44 28.17
C PHE A 366 7.90 17.52 29.60
N ASP A 367 6.65 17.11 29.83
CA ASP A 367 5.98 17.24 31.12
C ASP A 367 6.27 16.14 32.13
N ASP A 368 6.67 14.94 31.69
CA ASP A 368 6.90 13.80 32.59
C ASP A 368 8.14 12.94 32.24
N ASN A 369 8.89 13.27 31.19
CA ASN A 369 10.02 12.49 30.67
C ASN A 369 9.65 11.06 30.21
N GLY A 370 8.35 10.78 30.02
CA GLY A 370 7.83 9.53 29.48
C GLY A 370 8.25 9.32 28.02
N LYS A 371 8.48 8.06 27.63
CA LYS A 371 8.84 7.72 26.24
C LYS A 371 7.65 8.01 25.32
N VAL A 372 7.91 8.70 24.22
CA VAL A 372 6.88 9.04 23.22
C VAL A 372 6.55 7.79 22.41
N LEU A 373 5.27 7.43 22.35
CA LEU A 373 4.79 6.35 21.51
C LEU A 373 4.69 6.83 20.06
N LEU A 374 5.54 6.28 19.21
CA LEU A 374 5.54 6.52 17.76
C LEU A 374 4.75 5.39 17.08
N ASP A 375 3.58 5.73 16.55
CA ASP A 375 2.67 4.80 15.90
C ASP A 375 2.18 5.38 14.55
N ASN A 376 1.84 4.50 13.61
CA ASN A 376 1.35 4.88 12.28
C ASN A 376 0.09 5.77 12.36
N SER A 377 -0.83 5.52 13.30
CA SER A 377 -2.04 6.33 13.47
C SER A 377 -1.74 7.79 13.86
N TYR A 378 -0.58 8.03 14.49
CA TYR A 378 -0.16 9.35 14.94
C TYR A 378 0.90 10.02 14.08
N LEU A 379 1.34 9.40 12.97
CA LEU A 379 2.41 9.95 12.12
C LEU A 379 2.03 10.14 10.66
N LYS A 380 0.87 9.63 10.21
CA LYS A 380 0.43 9.74 8.80
C LYS A 380 -0.02 11.15 8.37
N ILE A 381 -0.49 11.98 9.31
CA ILE A 381 -1.04 13.32 9.00
C ILE A 381 -0.14 14.40 9.61
N ALA A 382 0.20 15.47 8.89
CA ALA A 382 1.07 16.53 9.41
C ALA A 382 0.45 17.33 10.57
N SER A 383 -0.89 17.38 10.66
CA SER A 383 -1.64 17.87 11.83
C SER A 383 -1.81 16.83 12.93
N SER A 384 -1.22 15.65 12.77
CA SER A 384 -1.28 14.60 13.76
C SER A 384 -0.61 15.04 15.05
N LYS A 385 -1.15 14.51 16.15
CA LYS A 385 -0.90 14.96 17.50
C LYS A 385 0.55 14.77 17.96
N ASN A 386 1.35 13.94 17.27
CA ASN A 386 2.75 13.71 17.63
C ASN A 386 3.73 14.74 17.08
N PHE A 387 3.38 15.51 16.04
CA PHE A 387 4.23 16.58 15.54
C PHE A 387 3.88 17.89 16.24
N HIS A 388 4.88 18.48 16.88
CA HIS A 388 4.70 19.75 17.57
C HIS A 388 5.76 20.77 17.14
N HIS A 389 5.28 21.93 16.69
CA HIS A 389 6.11 23.11 16.48
C HIS A 389 6.52 23.66 17.84
N PHE A 390 7.80 23.46 18.21
CA PHE A 390 8.33 23.85 19.52
C PHE A 390 8.02 25.32 19.81
N PHE A 391 8.29 26.23 18.88
CA PHE A 391 7.66 27.54 18.84
C PHE A 391 6.33 27.43 18.07
N PRO A 392 5.16 27.59 18.71
CA PRO A 392 3.89 27.36 18.03
C PRO A 392 3.66 28.34 16.87
N LYS A 393 3.08 27.84 15.76
CA LYS A 393 2.77 28.65 14.58
C LYS A 393 1.96 29.90 14.89
N ALA A 394 0.93 29.77 15.74
CA ALA A 394 0.06 30.88 16.10
C ALA A 394 0.79 31.97 16.93
N HIS A 395 1.82 31.59 17.67
CA HIS A 395 2.67 32.53 18.40
C HIS A 395 3.58 33.30 17.43
N LEU A 396 4.28 32.59 16.55
CA LEU A 396 5.18 33.18 15.56
C LEU A 396 4.47 34.06 14.53
N ALA A 397 3.24 33.68 14.11
CA ALA A 397 2.44 34.49 13.20
C ALA A 397 2.12 35.88 13.76
N LYS A 398 1.91 36.01 15.08
CA LYS A 398 1.68 37.31 15.73
C LYS A 398 2.91 38.22 15.70
N GLN A 399 4.10 37.64 15.53
CA GLN A 399 5.37 38.35 15.42
C GLN A 399 5.77 38.63 13.96
N GLY A 400 4.96 38.23 12.98
CA GLY A 400 5.27 38.36 11.56
C GLY A 400 6.39 37.42 11.07
N ILE A 401 6.57 36.27 11.74
CA ILE A 401 7.58 35.28 11.40
C ILE A 401 6.96 34.15 10.55
N ASP A 402 7.39 34.03 9.30
CA ASP A 402 6.76 33.15 8.31
C ASP A 402 7.36 31.74 8.22
N ASN A 403 8.58 31.51 8.70
CA ASN A 403 9.27 30.22 8.66
C ASN A 403 8.94 29.32 9.87
N ALA A 404 7.75 29.49 10.47
CA ALA A 404 7.29 28.71 11.61
C ALA A 404 7.20 27.19 11.32
N ASN A 405 7.02 26.81 10.05
CA ASN A 405 6.91 25.42 9.60
C ASN A 405 8.25 24.74 9.28
N SER A 406 9.39 25.33 9.65
CA SER A 406 10.71 24.69 9.49
C SER A 406 10.74 23.30 10.16
N ILE A 407 11.36 22.31 9.52
CA ILE A 407 11.60 20.98 10.12
C ILE A 407 12.41 21.08 11.42
N VAL A 408 13.28 22.08 11.53
CA VAL A 408 14.08 22.35 12.74
C VAL A 408 13.20 22.80 13.90
N ASN A 409 11.98 23.29 13.65
CA ASN A 409 11.02 23.63 14.69
C ASN A 409 10.16 22.43 15.13
N ILE A 410 10.30 21.25 14.51
CA ILE A 410 9.46 20.08 14.83
C ILE A 410 10.05 19.26 15.98
N THR A 411 9.20 18.84 16.89
CA THR A 411 9.48 17.90 17.99
C THR A 411 8.47 16.75 17.95
N LEU A 412 8.84 15.62 18.55
CA LEU A 412 8.02 14.42 18.62
C LEU A 412 7.53 14.26 20.05
N ILE A 413 6.29 14.65 20.33
CA ILE A 413 5.73 14.58 21.69
C ILE A 413 4.42 13.80 21.71
N GLY A 414 3.98 13.38 22.89
CA GLY A 414 2.70 12.71 23.08
C GLY A 414 1.51 13.59 22.69
N ALA A 415 0.51 12.93 22.12
CA ALA A 415 -0.71 13.55 21.62
C ALA A 415 -1.45 14.46 22.62
N ASP A 416 -1.49 14.05 23.89
CA ASP A 416 -2.21 14.76 24.95
C ASP A 416 -1.45 16.01 25.42
N LEU A 417 -0.11 15.95 25.43
CA LEU A 417 0.77 17.06 25.76
C LEU A 417 0.58 18.23 24.78
N ASN A 418 0.61 17.91 23.49
CA ASN A 418 0.49 18.88 22.39
C ASN A 418 -0.82 19.69 22.47
N LYS A 419 -1.96 19.01 22.67
CA LYS A 419 -3.29 19.66 22.62
C LYS A 419 -3.68 20.39 23.90
N ARG A 420 -3.30 19.88 25.09
CA ARG A 420 -3.89 20.36 26.35
C ARG A 420 -2.99 21.31 27.13
N LYS A 421 -1.66 21.15 27.05
CA LYS A 421 -0.73 21.90 27.91
C LYS A 421 0.08 22.96 27.17
N ILE A 422 0.45 22.74 25.91
CA ILE A 422 1.29 23.72 25.18
C ILE A 422 0.44 24.77 24.46
N SER A 423 -0.53 24.34 23.63
CA SER A 423 -1.41 25.24 22.85
C SER A 423 -0.60 26.27 22.03
N ALA A 424 -1.00 27.55 22.04
CA ALA A 424 -0.32 28.64 21.35
C ALA A 424 0.68 29.43 22.22
N ARG A 425 1.14 28.87 23.35
CA ARG A 425 2.04 29.55 24.29
C ARG A 425 3.51 29.48 23.83
N PRO A 426 4.32 30.53 24.04
CA PRO A 426 5.74 30.47 23.72
C PRO A 426 6.51 29.47 24.62
N PRO A 427 7.62 28.90 24.12
CA PRO A 427 8.50 28.01 24.89
C PRO A 427 8.90 28.53 26.25
N LYS A 428 9.22 29.83 26.38
CA LYS A 428 9.59 30.43 27.67
C LYS A 428 8.54 30.16 28.77
N ASP A 429 7.26 30.14 28.43
CA ASP A 429 6.17 30.01 29.40
C ASP A 429 5.95 28.53 29.73
N TYR A 430 5.71 27.70 28.71
CA TYR A 430 5.32 26.31 28.94
C TYR A 430 6.51 25.43 29.35
N ILE A 431 7.73 25.72 28.90
CA ILE A 431 8.91 24.97 29.35
C ILE A 431 9.15 25.25 30.83
N SER A 432 9.13 26.51 31.25
CA SER A 432 9.31 26.88 32.67
C SER A 432 8.29 26.18 33.58
N GLU A 433 7.03 26.05 33.15
CA GLU A 433 6.02 25.28 33.86
C GLU A 433 6.38 23.78 33.95
N PHE A 434 6.85 23.19 32.85
CA PHE A 434 7.32 21.80 32.86
C PHE A 434 8.60 21.60 33.65
N GLU A 435 9.47 22.60 33.82
CA GLU A 435 10.65 22.45 34.69
C GLU A 435 10.25 22.25 36.16
N VAL A 436 9.15 22.85 36.59
CA VAL A 436 8.61 22.66 37.94
C VAL A 436 8.06 21.24 38.11
N ALA A 437 7.38 20.70 37.09
CA ALA A 437 6.75 19.38 37.12
C ALA A 437 7.73 18.22 36.82
N ASN A 438 8.71 18.44 35.96
CA ASN A 438 9.65 17.45 35.43
C ASN A 438 11.09 17.83 35.76
N GLN A 439 11.63 17.25 36.84
CA GLN A 439 13.03 17.43 37.24
C GLN A 439 14.04 16.95 36.18
N ASN A 440 13.61 16.15 35.19
CA ASN A 440 14.42 15.65 34.09
C ASN A 440 14.19 16.42 32.78
N ILE A 441 13.56 17.60 32.79
CA ILE A 441 13.26 18.40 31.59
C ILE A 441 14.47 18.58 30.67
N LYS A 442 15.66 18.83 31.21
CA LYS A 442 16.90 18.99 30.42
C LYS A 442 17.21 17.72 29.62
N LYS A 443 16.97 16.53 30.20
CA LYS A 443 17.12 15.24 29.51
C LYS A 443 16.03 15.06 28.45
N SER A 444 14.78 15.42 28.75
CA SER A 444 13.66 15.32 27.80
C SER A 444 13.85 16.22 26.57
N LEU A 445 14.38 17.44 26.77
CA LEU A 445 14.73 18.35 25.68
C LEU A 445 15.95 17.86 24.89
N ALA A 446 16.94 17.24 25.55
CA ALA A 446 18.11 16.70 24.89
C ALA A 446 17.77 15.59 23.88
N THR A 447 16.74 14.76 24.13
CA THR A 447 16.26 13.75 23.14
C THR A 447 15.70 14.38 21.85
N HIS A 448 15.50 15.70 21.85
CA HIS A 448 15.03 16.48 20.70
C HIS A 448 16.13 17.36 20.09
N PHE A 449 17.38 17.20 20.53
CA PHE A 449 18.50 18.09 20.22
C PHE A 449 18.29 19.54 20.70
N ILE A 450 17.56 19.72 21.81
CA ILE A 450 17.30 21.03 22.40
C ILE A 450 18.09 21.16 23.71
N ASP A 451 18.95 22.18 23.79
CA ASP A 451 19.62 22.56 25.03
C ASP A 451 18.85 23.66 25.73
N ARG A 452 18.32 23.35 26.91
CA ARG A 452 17.50 24.26 27.71
C ARG A 452 18.10 25.67 27.88
N ASP A 453 19.39 25.74 28.21
CA ASP A 453 20.03 26.99 28.64
C ASP A 453 20.77 27.74 27.50
N LYS A 454 20.88 27.15 26.30
CA LYS A 454 21.79 27.66 25.23
C LYS A 454 21.09 28.09 23.95
N MET A 455 19.78 27.91 23.84
CA MET A 455 19.06 28.01 22.56
C MET A 455 18.05 29.15 22.49
N GLY A 456 18.15 30.18 23.35
CA GLY A 456 17.28 31.35 23.25
C GLY A 456 15.84 31.13 23.75
N ILE A 457 15.62 30.10 24.58
CA ILE A 457 14.28 29.71 25.04
C ILE A 457 13.70 30.77 25.98
N ASP A 458 14.48 31.28 26.94
CA ASP A 458 14.02 32.26 27.94
C ASP A 458 13.73 33.62 27.32
N GLU A 459 14.50 34.00 26.30
CA GLU A 459 14.33 35.24 25.55
C GLU A 459 13.29 35.15 24.43
N ASP A 460 12.68 33.97 24.22
CA ASP A 460 11.78 33.68 23.09
C ASP A 460 12.43 33.98 21.71
N ASP A 461 13.75 33.81 21.62
CA ASP A 461 14.55 34.08 20.42
C ASP A 461 14.50 32.88 19.45
N TYR A 462 13.49 32.89 18.60
CA TYR A 462 13.26 31.84 17.60
C TYR A 462 14.43 31.67 16.61
N ASN A 463 15.10 32.76 16.23
CA ASN A 463 16.21 32.69 15.27
C ASN A 463 17.44 32.02 15.89
N LYS A 464 17.77 32.36 17.13
CA LYS A 464 18.82 31.68 17.90
C LYS A 464 18.49 30.22 18.13
N PHE A 465 17.23 29.89 18.43
CA PHE A 465 16.76 28.51 18.55
C PHE A 465 17.00 27.71 17.27
N LEU A 466 16.50 28.19 16.13
CA LEU A 466 16.67 27.52 14.84
C LEU A 466 18.13 27.29 14.48
N LYS A 467 18.97 28.33 14.57
CA LYS A 467 20.40 28.24 14.23
C LYS A 467 21.14 27.25 15.13
N SER A 468 20.89 27.28 16.44
CA SER A 468 21.57 26.40 17.39
C SER A 468 21.13 24.94 17.23
N ARG A 469 19.83 24.70 17.08
CA ARG A 469 19.30 23.33 16.90
C ARG A 469 19.68 22.74 15.54
N ALA A 470 19.65 23.54 14.48
CA ALA A 470 20.05 23.10 13.15
C ALA A 470 21.52 22.66 13.11
N LYS A 471 22.42 23.36 13.80
CA LYS A 471 23.83 22.94 13.92
C LYS A 471 23.98 21.55 14.57
N LYS A 472 23.21 21.28 15.64
CA LYS A 472 23.22 19.96 16.29
C LYS A 472 22.67 18.86 15.40
N LEU A 473 21.55 19.12 14.74
CA LEU A 473 20.96 18.17 13.79
C LEU A 473 21.92 17.89 12.62
N TRP A 474 22.54 18.94 12.07
CA TRP A 474 23.52 18.82 10.99
C TRP A 474 24.71 17.95 11.38
N ALA A 475 25.33 18.18 12.55
CA ALA A 475 26.46 17.38 13.01
C ALA A 475 26.13 15.87 13.02
N GLN A 476 24.91 15.53 13.45
CA GLN A 476 24.45 14.13 13.44
C GLN A 476 24.21 13.58 12.02
N ILE A 477 23.77 14.41 11.08
CA ILE A 477 23.62 14.02 9.68
C ILE A 477 25.00 13.80 9.06
N GLU A 478 25.92 14.73 9.26
CA GLU A 478 27.28 14.73 8.73
C GLU A 478 28.03 13.45 9.10
N GLU A 479 27.98 13.04 10.38
CA GLU A 479 28.54 11.76 10.88
C GLU A 479 28.01 10.52 10.12
N ARG A 480 26.81 10.60 9.54
CA ARG A 480 26.14 9.47 8.87
C ARG A 480 26.35 9.46 7.35
N ILE A 481 26.64 10.61 6.74
CA ILE A 481 26.90 10.74 5.30
C ILE A 481 28.40 10.79 4.96
N TYR A 482 29.24 11.11 5.93
CA TYR A 482 30.70 11.07 5.86
C TYR A 482 31.28 10.28 7.03
N PRO A 483 30.98 8.97 7.13
CA PRO A 483 31.51 8.16 8.21
C PRO A 483 33.02 7.96 8.07
N GLU A 484 33.77 8.12 9.17
CA GLU A 484 35.23 7.93 9.25
C GLU A 484 35.70 6.49 8.98
#